data_AF-A0A5C7B750-F1
#
_entry.id   AF-A0A5C7B750-F1
#
_cell.length_a   1.000
_cell.length_b   1.000
_cell.length_c   1.000
_cell.angle_alpha   90.00
_cell.angle_beta   90.00
_cell.angle_gamma   90.00
#
_symmetry.space_group_name_H-M   'P 1'
#
loop_
_entity.id
_entity.type
_entity.pdbx_description
1 polymer ?
#
loop_
_entity_poly.entity_id
_entity_poly.type
_entity_poly.pdbx_seq_one_letter_code
_entity_poly.pdbx_strand_id
1 'polypeptide(L)'
;MKFNKRFYDDNLNLRNVSKKKLALSIIIGLLSALIIYSFSYVLRETMRVMSFKFDLYPNIISEVDRRFYNLFFAFSSIIFGNSMAVSFLFSQPQNLMTRRSTKRKRIINEQIFLNFNFAYGFCKLGFMFGAFSMCCINFPFSSTPKYIAILLIIALYLESTKTINQVLRNKKWKFLAVNVLFLFLLSLGMSKIDIVNYKAIDVMALKANPILDLPHSFYYQKTSNTK
;
A
#
# COMPACT_ATOMS: atom_id res chain seq x y z
N MET A 1 -2.63 -50.34 -17.04
CA MET A 1 -3.43 -49.13 -17.30
C MET A 1 -2.54 -47.89 -17.20
N LYS A 2 -2.27 -47.17 -18.31
CA LYS A 2 -1.63 -45.84 -18.26
C LYS A 2 -2.73 -44.81 -18.05
N PHE A 3 -2.88 -44.31 -16.82
CA PHE A 3 -3.78 -43.18 -16.57
C PHE A 3 -3.27 -41.96 -17.35
N ASN A 4 -4.03 -41.55 -18.38
CA ASN A 4 -3.77 -40.30 -19.10
C ASN A 4 -3.89 -39.14 -18.10
N LYS A 5 -2.77 -38.43 -17.83
CA LYS A 5 -2.65 -37.26 -16.92
C LYS A 5 -3.59 -36.07 -17.22
N ARG A 6 -4.47 -36.17 -18.21
CA ARG A 6 -5.41 -35.12 -18.64
C ARG A 6 -6.46 -34.73 -17.60
N PHE A 7 -6.64 -35.54 -16.54
CA PHE A 7 -7.52 -35.20 -15.42
C PHE A 7 -6.93 -34.13 -14.48
N TYR A 8 -5.62 -33.86 -14.46
CA TYR A 8 -5.02 -32.83 -13.60
C TYR A 8 -4.34 -31.67 -14.36
N ASP A 9 -4.12 -31.81 -15.67
CA ASP A 9 -3.55 -30.75 -16.50
C ASP A 9 -4.59 -29.69 -16.88
N ASP A 10 -4.92 -28.84 -15.91
CA ASP A 10 -5.66 -27.62 -16.13
C ASP A 10 -4.69 -26.54 -16.66
N ASN A 11 -4.64 -26.33 -17.97
CA ASN A 11 -3.78 -25.31 -18.57
C ASN A 11 -4.60 -24.03 -18.80
N LEU A 12 -4.20 -22.94 -18.13
CA LEU A 12 -4.80 -21.63 -18.34
C LEU A 12 -4.41 -21.10 -19.72
N ASN A 13 -5.33 -21.17 -20.68
CA ASN A 13 -5.16 -20.55 -21.99
C ASN A 13 -5.36 -19.02 -21.89
N LEU A 14 -4.28 -18.31 -21.56
CA LEU A 14 -4.24 -16.83 -21.52
C LEU A 14 -4.52 -16.19 -22.89
N ARG A 15 -4.37 -16.95 -23.99
CA ARG A 15 -4.58 -16.48 -25.36
C ARG A 15 -6.05 -16.16 -25.69
N ASN A 16 -6.99 -16.71 -24.92
CA ASN A 16 -8.44 -16.50 -25.11
C ASN A 16 -8.99 -15.33 -24.28
N VAL A 17 -8.14 -14.54 -23.62
CA VAL A 17 -8.60 -13.37 -22.87
C VAL A 17 -8.98 -12.26 -23.84
N SER A 18 -10.23 -11.81 -23.79
CA SER A 18 -10.72 -10.70 -24.60
C SER A 18 -9.91 -9.42 -24.32
N LYS A 19 -9.44 -8.75 -25.37
CA LYS A 19 -8.71 -7.47 -25.28
C LYS A 19 -9.51 -6.41 -24.51
N LYS A 20 -10.84 -6.37 -24.70
CA LYS A 20 -11.74 -5.47 -23.97
C LYS A 20 -11.69 -5.73 -22.46
N LYS A 21 -11.69 -7.01 -22.08
CA LYS A 21 -11.63 -7.41 -20.68
C LYS A 21 -10.29 -7.06 -20.04
N LEU A 22 -9.20 -7.24 -20.78
CA LEU A 22 -7.87 -6.85 -20.34
C LEU A 22 -7.80 -5.34 -20.09
N ALA A 23 -8.28 -4.52 -21.03
CA ALA A 23 -8.35 -3.07 -20.84
C ALA A 23 -9.20 -2.68 -19.61
N LEU A 24 -10.38 -3.28 -19.47
CA LEU A 24 -11.27 -2.99 -18.34
C LEU A 24 -10.66 -3.42 -16.99
N SER A 25 -9.92 -4.53 -16.95
CA SER A 25 -9.21 -4.96 -15.74
C SER A 25 -8.13 -3.97 -15.30
N ILE A 26 -7.40 -3.38 -16.26
CA ILE A 26 -6.37 -2.37 -15.98
C ILE A 26 -7.03 -1.10 -15.44
N ILE A 27 -8.12 -0.65 -16.06
CA ILE A 27 -8.87 0.54 -15.62
C ILE A 27 -9.39 0.35 -14.19
N ILE A 28 -10.00 -0.80 -13.89
CA ILE A 28 -10.49 -1.12 -12.54
C ILE A 28 -9.33 -1.10 -11.53
N GLY A 29 -8.18 -1.68 -11.87
CA GLY A 29 -7.01 -1.70 -10.99
C GLY A 29 -6.43 -0.31 -10.72
N LEU A 30 -6.37 0.55 -11.74
CA LEU A 30 -5.88 1.92 -11.58
C LEU A 30 -6.85 2.77 -10.75
N LEU A 31 -8.16 2.65 -11.00
CA LEU A 31 -9.18 3.34 -10.20
C LEU A 31 -9.19 2.86 -8.75
N SER A 32 -9.09 1.55 -8.51
CA SER A 32 -9.03 1.03 -7.14
C SER A 32 -7.75 1.47 -6.43
N ALA A 33 -6.61 1.50 -7.11
CA ALA A 33 -5.38 2.08 -6.56
C ALA A 33 -5.61 3.55 -6.16
N LEU A 34 -6.18 4.38 -7.03
CA LEU A 34 -6.46 5.79 -6.74
C LEU A 34 -7.35 5.97 -5.51
N ILE A 35 -8.40 5.16 -5.39
CA ILE A 35 -9.31 5.21 -4.24
C ILE A 35 -8.55 4.82 -2.94
N ILE A 36 -7.79 3.73 -2.95
CA ILE A 36 -7.05 3.25 -1.77
C ILE A 36 -5.99 4.26 -1.34
N TYR A 37 -5.29 4.88 -2.30
CA TYR A 37 -4.30 5.91 -2.02
C TYR A 37 -4.95 7.14 -1.38
N SER A 38 -6.07 7.59 -1.96
CA SER A 38 -6.82 8.74 -1.47
C SER A 38 -7.34 8.51 -0.07
N PHE A 39 -7.91 7.32 0.17
CA PHE A 39 -8.37 6.91 1.49
C PHE A 39 -7.24 6.91 2.51
N SER A 40 -6.09 6.30 2.19
CA SER A 40 -4.94 6.23 3.10
C SER A 40 -4.35 7.62 3.41
N TYR A 41 -4.29 8.49 2.40
CA TYR A 41 -3.84 9.87 2.55
C TYR A 41 -4.75 10.64 3.51
N VAL A 42 -6.06 10.64 3.24
CA VAL A 42 -7.06 11.35 4.06
C VAL A 42 -7.08 10.79 5.48
N LEU A 43 -6.95 9.48 5.65
CA LEU A 43 -6.92 8.85 6.97
C LEU A 43 -5.73 9.36 7.81
N ARG A 44 -4.52 9.43 7.22
CA ARG A 44 -3.34 9.99 7.91
C ARG A 44 -3.57 11.43 8.35
N GLU A 45 -4.04 12.28 7.44
CA GLU A 45 -4.27 13.70 7.75
C GLU A 45 -5.36 13.88 8.79
N THR A 46 -6.42 13.06 8.76
CA THR A 46 -7.49 13.06 9.77
C THR A 46 -6.92 12.72 11.15
N MET A 47 -6.07 11.70 11.23
CA MET A 47 -5.42 11.30 12.49
C MET A 47 -4.53 12.42 13.05
N ARG A 48 -3.83 13.13 12.16
CA ARG A 48 -3.00 14.29 12.52
C ARG A 48 -3.83 15.47 13.04
N VAL A 49 -4.93 15.81 12.36
CA VAL A 49 -5.81 16.90 12.79
C VAL A 49 -6.44 16.60 14.16
N MET A 50 -6.82 15.35 14.41
CA MET A 50 -7.37 14.94 15.71
C MET A 50 -6.34 15.06 16.84
N SER A 51 -5.04 14.89 16.58
CA SER A 51 -3.99 14.98 17.61
C SER A 51 -3.73 16.42 18.09
N PHE A 52 -4.15 17.44 17.34
CA PHE A 52 -3.86 18.85 17.65
C PHE A 52 -4.33 19.31 19.04
N LYS A 53 -5.40 18.72 19.57
CA LYS A 53 -5.92 19.10 20.90
C LYS A 53 -5.21 18.41 22.06
N PHE A 54 -4.46 17.36 21.79
CA PHE A 54 -3.88 16.49 22.81
C PHE A 54 -2.36 16.59 22.85
N ASP A 55 -1.73 16.93 21.72
CA ASP A 55 -0.29 17.15 21.64
C ASP A 55 0.12 18.50 22.26
N LEU A 56 1.23 18.49 22.99
CA LEU A 56 1.90 19.70 23.52
C LEU A 56 2.67 20.48 22.43
N TYR A 57 2.98 19.82 21.31
CA TYR A 57 3.77 20.38 20.20
C TYR A 57 2.97 20.31 18.89
N PRO A 58 3.22 21.23 17.94
CA PRO A 58 2.59 21.17 16.64
C PRO A 58 3.11 19.94 15.88
N ASN A 59 2.20 19.04 15.51
CA ASN A 59 2.53 17.82 14.78
C ASN A 59 2.77 18.13 13.28
N ILE A 60 3.95 18.63 12.96
CA ILE A 60 4.38 19.03 11.61
C ILE A 60 5.27 17.94 11.02
N ILE A 61 4.85 17.42 9.86
CA ILE A 61 5.61 16.41 9.12
C ILE A 61 6.58 17.11 8.17
N SER A 62 7.86 16.76 8.24
CA SER A 62 8.87 17.27 7.32
C SER A 62 8.54 16.90 5.86
N GLU A 63 8.92 17.73 4.91
CA GLU A 63 8.69 17.46 3.48
C GLU A 63 9.29 16.12 3.02
N VAL A 64 10.44 15.75 3.58
CA VAL A 64 11.13 14.49 3.26
C VAL A 64 10.31 13.30 3.75
N ASP A 65 9.79 13.36 4.98
CA ASP A 65 8.99 12.29 5.56
C ASP A 65 7.63 12.18 4.88
N ARG A 66 7.01 13.31 4.56
CA ARG A 66 5.74 13.37 3.84
C ARG A 66 5.84 12.69 2.48
N ARG A 67 6.89 13.00 1.71
CA ARG A 67 7.17 12.35 0.42
C ARG A 67 7.36 10.85 0.60
N PHE A 68 8.08 10.43 1.63
CA PHE A 68 8.25 9.01 1.94
C PHE A 68 6.92 8.31 2.22
N TYR A 69 6.06 8.87 3.07
CA TYR A 69 4.75 8.28 3.39
C TYR A 69 3.81 8.27 2.19
N ASN A 70 3.79 9.34 1.39
CA ASN A 70 3.03 9.39 0.14
C ASN A 70 3.51 8.31 -0.84
N LEU A 71 4.82 8.13 -0.96
CA LEU A 71 5.40 7.05 -1.76
C LEU A 71 5.01 5.67 -1.24
N PHE A 72 5.05 5.47 0.08
CA PHE A 72 4.65 4.22 0.72
C PHE A 72 3.18 3.87 0.44
N PHE A 73 2.26 4.83 0.61
CA PHE A 73 0.85 4.63 0.30
C PHE A 73 0.62 4.41 -1.20
N ALA A 74 1.36 5.09 -2.07
CA ALA A 74 1.28 4.89 -3.51
C ALA A 74 1.69 3.46 -3.92
N PHE A 75 2.82 2.97 -3.41
CA PHE A 75 3.24 1.58 -3.65
C PHE A 75 2.22 0.57 -3.17
N SER A 76 1.76 0.70 -1.93
CA SER A 76 0.76 -0.20 -1.36
C SER A 76 -0.49 -0.20 -2.23
N SER A 77 -1.03 0.97 -2.55
CA SER A 77 -2.27 1.12 -3.32
C SER A 77 -2.16 0.53 -4.72
N ILE A 78 -1.03 0.69 -5.40
CA ILE A 78 -0.81 0.13 -6.73
C ILE A 78 -0.64 -1.39 -6.69
N ILE A 79 0.01 -1.95 -5.66
CA ILE A 79 0.09 -3.40 -5.46
C ILE A 79 -1.33 -3.97 -5.28
N PHE A 80 -2.13 -3.36 -4.41
CA PHE A 80 -3.54 -3.73 -4.22
C PHE A 80 -4.37 -3.60 -5.50
N GLY A 81 -4.21 -2.49 -6.22
CA GLY A 81 -4.90 -2.24 -7.48
C GLY A 81 -4.54 -3.27 -8.55
N ASN A 82 -3.26 -3.62 -8.66
CA ASN A 82 -2.79 -4.68 -9.55
C ASN A 82 -3.40 -6.04 -9.17
N SER A 83 -3.46 -6.37 -7.88
CA SER A 83 -4.09 -7.59 -7.40
C SER A 83 -5.61 -7.65 -7.68
N MET A 84 -6.31 -6.52 -7.59
CA MET A 84 -7.71 -6.41 -8.00
C MET A 84 -7.87 -6.55 -9.52
N ALA A 85 -7.00 -5.94 -10.32
CA ALA A 85 -6.98 -6.11 -11.77
C ALA A 85 -6.79 -7.57 -12.16
N VAL A 86 -5.82 -8.26 -11.55
CA VAL A 86 -5.56 -9.69 -11.76
C VAL A 86 -6.79 -10.52 -11.36
N SER A 87 -7.36 -10.28 -10.19
CA SER A 87 -8.56 -10.98 -9.73
C SER A 87 -9.73 -10.82 -10.69
N PHE A 88 -9.94 -9.60 -11.20
CA PHE A 88 -10.98 -9.31 -12.17
C PHE A 88 -10.70 -9.91 -13.56
N LEU A 89 -9.45 -9.88 -14.01
CA LEU A 89 -9.03 -10.51 -15.25
C LEU A 89 -9.33 -12.02 -15.22
N PHE A 90 -9.08 -12.65 -14.07
CA PHE A 90 -9.38 -14.04 -13.83
C PHE A 90 -10.80 -14.30 -13.31
N SER A 91 -11.68 -13.32 -13.08
CA SER A 91 -13.10 -13.61 -12.78
C SER A 91 -13.90 -13.75 -14.08
N GLN A 92 -14.24 -14.97 -14.51
CA GLN A 92 -15.22 -15.15 -15.60
C GLN A 92 -16.40 -15.93 -15.04
N PRO A 93 -17.63 -15.63 -15.51
CA PRO A 93 -18.77 -16.47 -15.24
C PRO A 93 -18.45 -17.87 -15.75
N GLN A 94 -18.49 -18.84 -14.83
CA GLN A 94 -18.37 -20.25 -15.19
C GLN A 94 -19.79 -20.75 -15.47
N ASN A 95 -20.05 -21.23 -16.69
CA ASN A 95 -21.29 -21.94 -16.97
C ASN A 95 -21.33 -23.19 -16.06
N LEU A 96 -22.49 -23.49 -15.48
CA LEU A 96 -22.68 -24.63 -14.57
C LEU A 96 -22.21 -25.96 -15.18
N MET A 97 -22.23 -26.06 -16.52
CA MET A 97 -21.81 -27.21 -17.32
C MET A 97 -20.30 -27.28 -17.65
N THR A 98 -19.53 -26.20 -17.45
CA THR A 98 -18.09 -26.18 -17.80
C THR A 98 -17.21 -26.63 -16.63
N ARG A 99 -16.17 -27.43 -16.96
CA ARG A 99 -15.19 -27.93 -16.01
C ARG A 99 -14.55 -26.79 -15.20
N ARG A 100 -14.68 -26.84 -13.87
CA ARG A 100 -14.12 -25.84 -12.96
C ARG A 100 -12.60 -25.90 -12.98
N SER A 101 -11.94 -24.85 -13.45
CA SER A 101 -10.49 -24.73 -13.43
C SER A 101 -10.00 -24.46 -11.99
N THR A 102 -9.36 -25.43 -11.34
CA THR A 102 -8.90 -25.33 -9.95
C THR A 102 -7.80 -24.30 -9.78
N LYS A 103 -6.90 -24.18 -10.77
CA LYS A 103 -5.79 -23.20 -10.75
C LYS A 103 -6.28 -21.76 -10.75
N ARG A 104 -7.33 -21.47 -11.53
CA ARG A 104 -7.95 -20.15 -11.59
C ARG A 104 -8.59 -19.73 -10.27
N LYS A 105 -9.36 -20.64 -9.65
CA LYS A 105 -9.97 -20.39 -8.34
C LYS A 105 -8.91 -20.14 -7.28
N ARG A 106 -7.82 -20.90 -7.32
CA ARG A 106 -6.67 -20.69 -6.47
C ARG A 106 -6.06 -19.31 -6.66
N ILE A 107 -5.81 -18.86 -7.89
CA ILE A 107 -5.26 -17.52 -8.16
C ILE A 107 -6.17 -16.42 -7.60
N ILE A 108 -7.48 -16.49 -7.86
CA ILE A 108 -8.43 -15.50 -7.35
C ILE A 108 -8.44 -15.50 -5.82
N ASN A 109 -8.47 -16.69 -5.20
CA ASN A 109 -8.49 -16.81 -3.75
C ASN A 109 -7.20 -16.30 -3.12
N GLU A 110 -6.03 -16.65 -3.67
CA GLU A 110 -4.74 -16.15 -3.20
C GLU A 110 -4.65 -14.62 -3.32
N GLN A 111 -5.11 -14.05 -4.44
CA GLN A 111 -5.10 -12.60 -4.66
C GLN A 111 -6.05 -11.82 -3.75
N ILE A 112 -7.21 -12.37 -3.40
CA ILE A 112 -8.16 -11.70 -2.51
C ILE A 112 -7.75 -11.94 -1.05
N PHE A 113 -7.61 -13.19 -0.64
CA PHE A 113 -7.44 -13.57 0.76
C PHE A 113 -6.23 -12.88 1.40
N LEU A 114 -5.09 -12.88 0.72
CA LEU A 114 -3.85 -12.43 1.33
C LEU A 114 -3.77 -10.90 1.42
N ASN A 115 -4.18 -10.22 0.36
CA ASN A 115 -4.26 -8.76 0.35
C ASN A 115 -5.28 -8.26 1.37
N PHE A 116 -6.46 -8.88 1.46
CA PHE A 116 -7.46 -8.48 2.46
C PHE A 116 -6.99 -8.76 3.89
N ASN A 117 -6.33 -9.90 4.15
CA ASN A 117 -5.77 -10.17 5.48
C ASN A 117 -4.66 -9.18 5.86
N PHE A 118 -3.78 -8.86 4.90
CA PHE A 118 -2.77 -7.83 5.11
C PHE A 118 -3.42 -6.47 5.37
N ALA A 119 -4.39 -6.04 4.53
CA ALA A 119 -5.10 -4.78 4.71
C ALA A 119 -5.80 -4.72 6.07
N TYR A 120 -6.46 -5.80 6.47
CA TYR A 120 -7.12 -5.90 7.77
C TYR A 120 -6.12 -5.76 8.92
N GLY A 121 -5.03 -6.52 8.90
CA GLY A 121 -3.99 -6.44 9.94
C GLY A 121 -3.31 -5.07 9.97
N PHE A 122 -2.97 -4.53 8.81
CA PHE A 122 -2.34 -3.22 8.67
C PHE A 122 -3.27 -2.10 9.14
N CYS A 123 -4.54 -2.10 8.75
CA CYS A 123 -5.53 -1.14 9.22
C CYS A 123 -5.73 -1.29 10.73
N LYS A 124 -5.85 -2.51 11.26
CA LYS A 124 -6.02 -2.73 12.71
C LYS A 124 -4.85 -2.14 13.51
N LEU A 125 -3.62 -2.44 13.11
CA LEU A 125 -2.42 -1.86 13.73
C LEU A 125 -2.37 -0.34 13.53
N GLY A 126 -2.63 0.14 12.32
CA GLY A 126 -2.63 1.56 11.99
C GLY A 126 -3.65 2.37 12.80
N PHE A 127 -4.87 1.85 12.97
CA PHE A 127 -5.88 2.48 13.82
C PHE A 127 -5.50 2.43 15.30
N MET A 128 -4.92 1.33 15.79
CA MET A 128 -4.43 1.27 17.17
C MET A 128 -3.33 2.31 17.40
N PHE A 129 -2.28 2.32 16.58
CA PHE A 129 -1.20 3.30 16.70
C PHE A 129 -1.69 4.73 16.48
N GLY A 130 -2.61 4.96 15.54
CA GLY A 130 -3.23 6.26 15.31
C GLY A 130 -4.00 6.74 16.53
N ALA A 131 -4.86 5.89 17.11
CA ALA A 131 -5.63 6.23 18.31
C ALA A 131 -4.73 6.49 19.53
N PHE A 132 -3.71 5.66 19.76
CA PHE A 132 -2.73 5.90 20.84
C PHE A 132 -1.93 7.18 20.60
N SER A 133 -1.57 7.47 19.35
CA SER A 133 -0.90 8.70 18.98
C SER A 133 -1.77 9.94 19.20
N MET A 134 -3.09 9.80 19.15
CA MET A 134 -3.99 10.94 19.38
C MET A 134 -4.11 11.29 20.86
N CYS A 135 -4.14 10.31 21.77
CA CYS A 135 -4.55 10.55 23.16
C CYS A 135 -3.42 10.51 24.17
N CYS A 136 -2.37 9.74 23.87
CA CYS A 136 -1.65 9.05 24.94
C CYS A 136 -0.14 9.10 24.76
N ILE A 137 0.38 9.08 23.53
CA ILE A 137 1.81 8.97 23.25
C ILE A 137 2.18 9.82 22.03
N ASN A 138 3.13 10.74 22.20
CA ASN A 138 3.73 11.43 21.07
C ASN A 138 4.71 10.48 20.37
N PHE A 139 4.34 9.98 19.19
CA PHE A 139 5.25 9.20 18.37
C PHE A 139 6.04 10.14 17.46
N PRO A 140 7.33 10.40 17.71
CA PRO A 140 8.13 11.13 16.73
C PRO A 140 8.19 10.31 15.44
N PHE A 141 7.96 10.98 14.30
CA PHE A 141 8.17 10.40 12.97
C PHE A 141 9.68 10.13 12.78
N SER A 142 10.15 9.02 13.37
CA SER A 142 11.56 8.62 13.36
C SER A 142 11.92 7.89 12.06
N SER A 143 13.23 7.74 11.82
CA SER A 143 13.76 7.07 10.63
C SER A 143 13.58 5.54 10.68
N THR A 144 13.57 4.93 11.86
CA THR A 144 13.47 3.47 12.06
C THR A 144 12.24 2.81 11.40
N PRO A 145 11.00 3.31 11.54
CA PRO A 145 9.83 2.72 10.88
C PRO A 145 9.89 2.77 9.34
N LYS A 146 10.75 3.61 8.75
CA LYS A 146 10.90 3.68 7.27
C LYS A 146 11.45 2.38 6.70
N TYR A 147 12.41 1.76 7.38
CA TYR A 147 12.97 0.48 6.93
C TYR A 147 11.93 -0.64 6.96
N ILE A 148 11.11 -0.68 8.01
CA ILE A 148 10.00 -1.64 8.13
C ILE A 148 8.99 -1.42 7.01
N ALA A 149 8.64 -0.16 6.72
CA ALA A 149 7.72 0.19 5.65
C ALA A 149 8.23 -0.23 4.26
N ILE A 150 9.53 -0.05 3.98
CA ILE A 150 10.16 -0.53 2.73
C ILE A 150 10.09 -2.05 2.64
N LEU A 151 10.47 -2.75 3.71
CA LEU A 151 10.45 -4.22 3.76
C LEU A 151 9.03 -4.76 3.55
N LEU A 152 8.04 -4.07 4.09
CA LEU A 152 6.64 -4.40 3.94
C LEU A 152 6.15 -4.24 2.49
N ILE A 153 6.57 -3.18 1.77
CA ILE A 153 6.29 -3.05 0.33
C ILE A 153 6.91 -4.20 -0.46
N ILE A 154 8.18 -4.53 -0.16
CA ILE A 154 8.89 -5.63 -0.84
C ILE A 154 8.15 -6.94 -0.58
N ALA A 155 7.76 -7.21 0.66
CA ALA A 155 7.01 -8.41 1.03
C ALA A 155 5.67 -8.50 0.29
N LEU A 156 4.88 -7.41 0.29
CA LEU A 156 3.61 -7.31 -0.44
C LEU A 156 3.79 -7.56 -1.94
N TYR A 157 4.82 -6.96 -2.53
CA TYR A 157 5.10 -7.11 -3.95
C TYR A 157 5.49 -8.55 -4.30
N LEU A 158 6.45 -9.12 -3.57
CA LEU A 158 6.88 -10.51 -3.76
C LEU A 158 5.71 -11.47 -3.64
N GLU A 159 4.83 -11.23 -2.68
CA GLU A 159 3.64 -12.03 -2.49
C GLU A 159 2.68 -11.95 -3.68
N SER A 160 2.37 -10.74 -4.15
CA SER A 160 1.54 -10.53 -5.35
C SER A 160 2.13 -11.23 -6.59
N THR A 161 3.46 -11.24 -6.74
CA THR A 161 4.14 -11.89 -7.87
C THR A 161 4.13 -13.42 -7.84
N LYS A 162 3.95 -14.07 -6.69
CA LYS A 162 3.91 -15.55 -6.60
C LYS A 162 2.83 -16.14 -7.52
N THR A 163 1.67 -15.51 -7.56
CA THR A 163 0.54 -15.94 -8.40
C THR A 163 0.84 -15.78 -9.90
N ILE A 164 1.50 -14.68 -10.29
CA ILE A 164 1.92 -14.40 -11.67
C ILE A 164 2.98 -15.42 -12.11
N ASN A 165 3.88 -15.80 -11.20
CA ASN A 165 4.91 -16.82 -11.43
C ASN A 165 4.36 -18.24 -11.58
N GLN A 166 3.18 -18.54 -11.03
CA GLN A 166 2.48 -19.81 -11.29
C GLN A 166 1.91 -19.86 -12.72
N VAL A 167 1.56 -18.71 -13.28
CA VAL A 167 0.94 -18.57 -14.61
C VAL A 167 1.99 -18.51 -15.73
N LEU A 168 3.07 -17.76 -15.54
CA LEU A 168 4.15 -17.63 -16.51
C LEU A 168 5.20 -18.71 -16.25
N ARG A 169 5.40 -19.66 -17.18
CA ARG A 169 6.30 -20.81 -16.98
C ARG A 169 7.75 -20.56 -17.47
N ASN A 170 7.93 -20.02 -18.68
CA ASN A 170 9.24 -20.05 -19.37
C ASN A 170 9.97 -18.69 -19.52
N LYS A 171 9.33 -17.54 -19.22
CA LYS A 171 9.96 -16.19 -19.33
C LYS A 171 9.75 -15.31 -18.09
N LYS A 172 9.72 -15.94 -16.91
CA LYS A 172 9.25 -15.33 -15.65
C LYS A 172 9.98 -14.04 -15.29
N TRP A 173 11.31 -14.07 -15.31
CA TRP A 173 12.14 -12.96 -14.86
C TRP A 173 12.00 -11.69 -15.71
N LYS A 174 11.88 -11.82 -17.04
CA LYS A 174 11.69 -10.68 -17.94
C LYS A 174 10.34 -9.99 -17.68
N PHE A 175 9.27 -10.77 -17.53
CA PHE A 175 7.95 -10.23 -17.22
C PHE A 175 7.88 -9.62 -15.82
N LEU A 176 8.53 -10.25 -14.84
CA LEU A 176 8.59 -9.75 -13.48
C LEU A 176 9.35 -8.42 -13.42
N ALA A 177 10.49 -8.29 -14.10
CA ALA A 177 11.25 -7.05 -14.18
C ALA A 177 10.44 -5.90 -14.82
N VAL A 178 9.74 -6.19 -15.93
CA VAL A 178 8.87 -5.20 -16.58
C VAL A 178 7.72 -4.80 -15.66
N ASN A 179 7.13 -5.75 -14.91
CA ASN A 179 6.07 -5.46 -13.96
C ASN A 179 6.56 -4.61 -12.78
N VAL A 180 7.72 -4.92 -12.18
CA VAL A 180 8.36 -4.08 -11.15
C VAL A 180 8.52 -2.66 -11.67
N LEU A 181 9.13 -2.51 -12.85
CA LEU A 181 9.45 -1.20 -13.41
C LEU A 181 8.18 -0.39 -13.67
N PHE A 182 7.14 -1.02 -14.21
CA PHE A 182 5.86 -0.38 -14.47
C PHE A 182 5.17 0.06 -13.18
N LEU A 183 5.11 -0.80 -12.17
CA LEU A 183 4.52 -0.46 -10.87
C LEU A 183 5.32 0.66 -10.19
N PHE A 184 6.64 0.60 -10.26
CA PHE A 184 7.52 1.62 -9.70
C PHE A 184 7.28 2.99 -10.32
N LEU A 185 7.20 3.08 -11.65
CA LEU A 185 6.90 4.34 -12.35
C LEU A 185 5.51 4.88 -11.99
N LEU A 186 4.50 4.01 -11.94
CA LEU A 186 3.17 4.41 -11.50
C LEU A 186 3.16 4.91 -10.05
N SER A 187 3.89 4.25 -9.15
CA SER A 187 3.96 4.65 -7.74
C SER A 187 4.66 5.99 -7.57
N LEU A 188 5.72 6.25 -8.32
CA LEU A 188 6.35 7.57 -8.32
C LEU A 188 5.40 8.66 -8.84
N GLY A 189 4.69 8.41 -9.95
CA GLY A 189 3.71 9.35 -10.49
C GLY A 189 2.59 9.66 -9.50
N MET A 190 2.04 8.61 -8.89
CA MET A 190 0.96 8.72 -7.92
C MET A 190 1.38 9.40 -6.61
N SER A 191 2.62 9.20 -6.16
CA SER A 191 3.13 9.81 -4.92
C SER A 191 3.21 11.34 -4.96
N LYS A 192 3.22 11.94 -6.16
CA LYS A 192 3.24 13.39 -6.38
C LYS A 192 1.85 14.03 -6.34
N ILE A 193 0.79 13.24 -6.23
CA ILE A 193 -0.59 13.75 -6.23
C ILE A 193 -0.93 14.19 -4.80
N ASP A 194 -1.01 15.51 -4.60
CA ASP A 194 -1.48 16.07 -3.34
C ASP A 194 -3.01 16.12 -3.33
N ILE A 195 -3.62 15.27 -2.49
CA ILE A 195 -5.09 15.14 -2.40
C ILE A 195 -5.68 16.16 -1.41
N VAL A 196 -4.94 16.44 -0.34
CA VAL A 196 -5.35 17.36 0.72
C VAL A 196 -4.35 18.50 0.79
N ASN A 197 -4.85 19.73 0.94
CA ASN A 197 -4.02 20.90 1.18
C ASN A 197 -3.40 20.84 2.58
N TYR A 198 -2.26 20.16 2.67
CA TYR A 198 -1.57 19.96 3.93
C TYR A 198 -0.96 21.23 4.51
N LYS A 199 -0.64 22.22 3.68
CA LYS A 199 -0.09 23.50 4.14
C LYS A 199 -1.11 24.25 5.00
N ALA A 200 -2.38 24.19 4.62
CA ALA A 200 -3.46 24.73 5.44
C ALA A 200 -3.53 24.01 6.80
N ILE A 201 -3.36 22.69 6.82
CA ILE A 201 -3.35 21.90 8.05
C ILE A 201 -2.13 22.24 8.92
N ASP A 202 -0.95 22.44 8.33
CA ASP A 202 0.27 22.80 9.08
C ASP A 202 0.14 24.19 9.73
N VAL A 203 -0.47 25.16 9.04
CA VAL A 203 -0.79 26.48 9.62
C VAL A 203 -1.80 26.36 10.76
N MET A 204 -2.81 25.48 10.63
CA MET A 204 -3.75 25.20 11.72
C MET A 204 -3.06 24.55 12.92
N ALA A 205 -2.11 23.63 12.68
CA ALA A 205 -1.32 22.98 13.74
C ALA A 205 -0.51 23.99 14.55
N LEU A 206 0.18 24.90 13.86
CA LEU A 206 0.95 25.98 14.48
C LEU A 206 0.07 26.97 15.25
N LYS A 207 -1.14 27.25 14.75
CA LYS A 207 -2.09 28.11 15.46
C LYS A 207 -2.64 27.45 16.73
N ALA A 208 -2.86 26.13 16.69
CA ALA A 208 -3.33 25.38 17.85
C ALA A 208 -2.23 25.25 18.91
N ASN A 209 -1.01 24.89 18.51
CA ASN A 209 0.15 24.70 19.38
C ASN A 209 1.34 25.51 18.84
N PRO A 210 1.51 26.78 19.25
CA PRO A 210 2.63 27.60 18.77
C PRO A 210 3.96 27.09 19.32
N ILE A 211 5.01 27.19 18.50
CA ILE A 211 6.38 26.90 18.94
C ILE A 211 6.82 28.08 19.82
N LEU A 212 6.86 27.86 21.13
CA LEU A 212 7.32 28.85 22.09
C LEU A 212 8.83 28.69 22.29
N ASP A 213 9.57 29.79 22.09
CA ASP A 213 10.98 29.86 22.48
C ASP A 213 11.03 30.07 24.00
N LEU A 214 11.30 28.99 24.73
CA LEU A 214 11.34 29.00 26.19
C LEU A 214 12.71 29.49 26.66
N PRO A 215 12.79 30.40 27.66
CA PRO A 215 14.07 30.85 28.19
C PRO A 215 14.87 29.66 28.73
N HIS A 216 16.11 29.51 28.27
CA HIS A 216 16.98 28.43 28.70
C HIS A 216 17.49 28.68 30.12
N SER A 217 17.42 27.66 30.98
CA SER A 217 18.06 27.74 32.30
C SER A 217 19.56 27.54 32.18
N PHE A 218 20.35 28.31 32.96
CA PHE A 218 21.81 28.19 33.04
C PHE A 218 22.31 26.78 33.41
N TYR A 219 21.43 25.92 33.92
CA TYR A 219 21.76 24.57 34.37
C TYR A 219 21.66 23.49 33.28
N TYR A 220 21.01 23.77 32.14
CA TYR A 220 20.78 22.76 31.09
C TYR A 220 21.95 22.60 30.10
N GLN A 221 22.96 23.48 30.13
CA GLN A 221 24.11 23.45 29.21
C GLN A 221 25.14 22.35 29.51
N LYS A 222 25.08 21.67 30.65
CA LYS A 222 26.21 20.83 31.12
C LYS A 222 26.22 19.40 30.56
N THR A 223 25.17 18.94 29.89
CA THR A 223 25.04 17.55 29.43
C THR A 223 25.08 17.35 27.91
N SER A 224 25.07 18.39 27.09
CA SER A 224 25.10 18.26 25.62
C SER A 224 26.51 18.33 24.99
N ASN A 225 27.55 18.59 25.79
CA ASN A 225 28.94 18.74 25.30
C ASN A 225 29.86 17.53 25.55
N THR A 226 29.32 16.38 25.94
CA THR A 226 30.09 15.13 26.02
C THR A 226 29.53 14.09 25.07
N LYS A 227 30.06 14.15 23.83
CA LYS A 227 30.25 13.09 22.82
C LYS A 227 29.09 12.14 22.51
#